data_AF-A0A954INN4-F1
#
_entry.id   AF-A0A954INN4-F1
#
_cell.length_a   1.000
_cell.length_b   1.000
_cell.length_c   1.000
_cell.angle_alpha   90.00
_cell.angle_beta   90.00
_cell.angle_gamma   90.00
#
_symmetry.space_group_name_H-M   'P 1'
#
loop_
_entity.id
_entity.type
_entity.pdbx_description
1 polymer ?
#
loop_
_entity_poly.entity_id
_entity_poly.type
_entity_poly.pdbx_seq_one_letter_code
_entity_poly.pdbx_strand_id
1 'polypeptide(L)'
;CKNNLKQIGLAMHNYHDTHRVFPPGWVQGTSTGTVNWGWSTYILPFVDQAPLYNTLSPNGTAMAGASGNLIKLISVYTCPSDPGAVQNGS
;
A
#
# COMPACT_ATOMS: atom_id res chain seq x y z
N CYS A 1 -12.60 -9.14 8.31
CA CYS A 1 -11.38 -9.05 7.49
C CYS A 1 -10.48 -10.30 7.51
N LYS A 2 -10.91 -11.46 8.06
CA LYS A 2 -10.04 -12.65 8.16
C LYS A 2 -9.51 -13.14 6.79
N ASN A 3 -10.31 -13.01 5.73
CA ASN A 3 -9.85 -13.36 4.37
C ASN A 3 -8.78 -12.38 3.85
N ASN A 4 -8.97 -11.10 4.12
CA ASN A 4 -8.07 -10.05 3.66
C ASN A 4 -6.74 -10.08 4.42
N LEU A 5 -6.75 -10.42 5.71
CA LEU A 5 -5.53 -10.61 6.50
C LEU A 5 -4.68 -11.78 5.96
N LYS A 6 -5.32 -12.86 5.50
CA LYS A 6 -4.60 -13.96 4.83
C LYS A 6 -3.94 -13.49 3.53
N GLN A 7 -4.63 -12.69 2.73
CA GLN A 7 -4.07 -12.11 1.51
C GLN A 7 -2.91 -11.16 1.80
N ILE A 8 -3.00 -10.34 2.85
CA ILE A 8 -1.90 -9.48 3.31
C ILE A 8 -0.70 -10.33 3.75
N GLY A 9 -0.93 -11.37 4.56
CA GLY A 9 0.15 -12.26 5.01
C GLY A 9 0.85 -12.95 3.84
N LEU A 10 0.09 -13.45 2.86
CA LEU A 10 0.63 -14.04 1.64
C LEU A 10 1.44 -13.01 0.83
N ALA A 11 0.93 -11.79 0.68
CA ALA A 11 1.62 -10.73 -0.02
C ALA A 11 2.94 -10.33 0.67
N MET A 12 2.97 -10.29 2.00
CA MET A 12 4.21 -10.06 2.76
C MET A 12 5.22 -11.21 2.57
N HIS A 13 4.76 -12.46 2.54
CA HIS A 13 5.63 -13.61 2.24
C HIS A 13 6.17 -13.57 0.80
N ASN A 14 5.34 -13.23 -0.19
CA ASN A 14 5.79 -13.09 -1.58
C ASN A 14 6.79 -11.94 -1.74
N TYR A 15 6.58 -10.82 -1.03
CA TYR A 15 7.55 -9.73 -0.98
C TYR A 15 8.90 -10.23 -0.41
N HIS A 16 8.86 -10.96 0.70
CA HIS A 16 10.05 -11.53 1.33
C HIS A 16 10.76 -12.55 0.43
N ASP A 17 10.03 -13.41 -0.29
CA ASP A 17 10.63 -14.35 -1.24
C ASP A 17 11.36 -13.62 -2.38
N THR A 18 10.75 -12.55 -2.89
CA THR A 18 11.31 -11.75 -4.00
C THR A 18 12.48 -10.87 -3.56
N HIS A 19 12.38 -10.21 -2.41
CA HIS A 19 13.33 -9.17 -1.97
C HIS A 19 14.29 -9.66 -0.87
N ARG A 20 14.09 -10.88 -0.35
CA ARG A 20 14.82 -11.48 0.78
C ARG A 20 14.81 -10.64 2.07
N VAL A 21 13.78 -9.81 2.22
CA VAL A 21 13.55 -8.91 3.37
C VAL A 21 12.06 -8.62 3.46
N PHE A 22 11.55 -8.37 4.66
CA PHE A 22 10.17 -7.90 4.82
C PHE A 22 10.02 -6.45 4.37
N PRO A 23 8.81 -6.02 3.93
CA PRO A 23 8.61 -4.65 3.49
C PRO A 23 8.90 -3.68 4.65
N PRO A 24 9.53 -2.53 4.36
CA PRO A 24 9.85 -1.54 5.39
C PRO A 24 8.55 -0.98 5.98
N GLY A 25 8.50 -0.86 7.32
CA GLY A 25 7.34 -0.29 8.02
C GLY A 25 7.07 1.15 7.60
N TRP A 26 8.15 1.93 7.44
CA TRP A 26 8.17 3.30 6.97
C TRP A 26 9.55 3.58 6.35
N VAL A 27 9.59 4.18 5.16
CA VAL A 27 10.84 4.61 4.53
C VAL A 27 10.95 6.11 4.68
N GLN A 28 11.86 6.63 5.51
CA GLN A 28 12.01 8.08 5.64
C GLN A 28 12.69 8.67 4.40
N GLY A 29 12.06 9.66 3.76
CA GLY A 29 12.66 10.43 2.68
C GLY A 29 13.80 11.32 3.18
N THR A 30 14.64 11.79 2.26
CA THR A 30 15.87 12.54 2.57
C THR A 30 15.64 13.91 3.24
N SER A 31 14.39 14.38 3.32
CA SER A 31 14.04 15.68 3.91
C SER A 31 13.02 15.52 5.02
N THR A 32 13.30 16.15 6.16
CA THR A 32 12.39 16.23 7.30
C THR A 32 11.06 16.84 6.88
N GLY A 33 9.94 16.22 7.29
CA GLY A 33 8.58 16.66 6.90
C GLY A 33 8.04 16.07 5.60
N THR A 34 8.81 15.25 4.88
CA THR A 34 8.32 14.55 3.70
C THR A 34 7.41 13.40 4.11
N VAL A 35 6.18 13.35 3.58
CA VAL A 35 5.29 12.17 3.72
C VAL A 35 5.90 11.03 2.92
N ASN A 36 6.05 9.86 3.55
CA ASN A 36 6.71 8.73 2.91
C ASN A 36 5.87 7.46 2.93
N TRP A 37 6.34 6.48 2.16
CA TRP A 37 5.65 5.22 1.94
C TRP A 37 5.82 4.27 3.12
N GLY A 38 4.71 3.68 3.54
CA GLY A 38 4.69 2.55 4.46
C GLY A 38 4.65 1.20 3.75
N TRP A 39 4.79 0.14 4.54
CA TRP A 39 4.81 -1.26 4.09
C TRP A 39 3.66 -1.63 3.15
N SER A 40 2.47 -1.04 3.36
CA SER A 40 1.28 -1.32 2.55
C SER A 40 1.51 -0.99 1.07
N THR A 41 2.27 0.05 0.78
CA THR A 41 2.60 0.42 -0.61
C THR A 41 3.46 -0.64 -1.28
N TYR A 42 4.42 -1.21 -0.54
CA TYR A 42 5.40 -2.17 -1.09
C TYR A 42 4.81 -3.52 -1.42
N ILE A 43 3.68 -3.88 -0.79
CA ILE A 43 3.00 -5.15 -1.09
C ILE A 43 1.96 -5.04 -2.20
N LEU A 44 1.67 -3.85 -2.73
CA LEU A 44 0.67 -3.62 -3.78
C LEU A 44 0.80 -4.54 -5.01
N PRO A 45 2.01 -4.80 -5.55
CA PRO A 45 2.16 -5.73 -6.67
C PRO A 45 1.72 -7.17 -6.34
N PHE A 46 1.76 -7.55 -5.07
CA PHE A 46 1.45 -8.89 -4.58
C PHE A 46 -0.01 -9.04 -4.12
N VAL A 47 -0.82 -7.99 -4.25
CA VAL A 47 -2.28 -7.97 -4.01
C VAL A 47 -3.05 -7.50 -5.24
N ASP A 48 -2.53 -7.77 -6.43
CA ASP A 48 -3.11 -7.39 -7.73
C ASP A 48 -3.31 -5.86 -7.91
N GLN A 49 -2.49 -5.05 -7.25
CA GLN A 49 -2.47 -3.59 -7.39
C GLN A 49 -1.16 -3.09 -8.02
N ALA A 50 -0.53 -3.88 -8.89
CA ALA A 50 0.67 -3.47 -9.63
C ALA A 50 0.52 -2.16 -10.43
N PRO A 51 -0.63 -1.86 -11.09
CA PRO A 51 -0.82 -0.57 -11.76
C PRO A 51 -0.74 0.60 -10.79
N LEU A 52 -1.34 0.46 -9.59
CA LEU A 52 -1.30 1.48 -8.57
C LEU A 52 0.12 1.66 -8.01
N TYR A 53 0.87 0.56 -7.79
CA TYR A 53 2.27 0.64 -7.38
C TYR A 53 3.11 1.48 -8.35
N ASN A 54 2.94 1.25 -9.65
CA ASN A 54 3.66 1.98 -10.70
C ASN A 54 3.28 3.46 -10.74
N THR A 55 2.00 3.80 -10.53
CA THR A 55 1.53 5.18 -10.43
C THR A 55 2.12 5.90 -9.21
N LEU A 56 2.25 5.22 -8.08
CA LEU A 56 2.79 5.78 -6.84
C LEU A 56 4.32 5.89 -6.87
N SER A 57 5.00 5.00 -7.61
CA SER A 57 6.47 4.99 -7.80
C SER A 57 7.29 5.19 -6.51
N PRO A 58 7.10 4.33 -5.48
CA PRO A 58 7.60 4.59 -4.14
C PRO A 58 9.13 4.58 -3.99
N ASN A 59 9.84 4.01 -4.97
CA ASN A 59 11.31 3.95 -4.98
C ASN A 59 11.97 5.20 -5.57
N GLY A 60 11.20 6.08 -6.24
CA GLY A 60 11.73 7.26 -6.94
C GLY A 60 11.03 8.57 -6.58
N THR A 61 9.93 8.52 -5.84
CA THR A 61 9.11 9.70 -5.56
C THR A 61 8.60 9.65 -4.13
N ALA A 62 8.68 10.76 -3.40
CA ALA A 62 8.02 10.89 -2.11
C ALA A 62 6.49 10.87 -2.28
N MET A 63 5.73 10.52 -1.23
CA MET A 63 4.26 10.52 -1.33
C MET A 63 3.68 11.86 -1.76
N ALA A 64 4.27 12.96 -1.29
CA ALA A 64 3.86 14.31 -1.66
C ALA A 64 4.05 14.63 -3.15
N GLY A 65 4.96 13.93 -3.83
CA GLY A 65 5.21 14.08 -5.28
C GLY A 65 4.49 13.04 -6.14
N ALA A 66 3.79 12.08 -5.53
CA ALA A 66 3.17 10.99 -6.25
C ALA A 66 1.98 11.48 -7.09
N SER A 67 1.98 11.12 -8.37
CA SER A 67 0.94 11.52 -9.32
C SER A 67 -0.13 10.44 -9.36
N GLY A 68 -1.10 10.48 -8.42
CA GLY A 68 -2.19 9.51 -8.38
C GLY A 68 -3.16 9.76 -7.23
N ASN A 69 -4.37 9.21 -7.32
CA ASN A 69 -5.33 9.30 -6.22
C ASN A 69 -4.81 8.47 -5.03
N LEU A 70 -4.23 9.16 -4.05
CA LEU A 70 -3.71 8.58 -2.81
C LEU A 70 -4.81 7.97 -1.94
N ILE A 71 -6.07 8.28 -2.25
CA ILE A 71 -7.26 7.77 -1.57
C ILE A 71 -7.94 6.76 -2.50
N LYS A 72 -7.25 5.66 -2.79
CA LYS A 72 -7.87 4.49 -3.43
C LYS A 72 -8.29 3.52 -2.35
N LEU A 73 -9.59 3.21 -2.29
CA LEU A 73 -10.09 2.14 -1.46
C LEU A 73 -9.58 0.81 -2.03
N ILE A 74 -8.68 0.16 -1.30
CA ILE A 74 -8.17 -1.16 -1.65
C ILE A 74 -8.88 -2.16 -0.74
N SER A 75 -9.68 -3.04 -1.35
CA SER A 75 -10.50 -4.01 -0.61
C SER A 75 -9.68 -4.92 0.31
N VAL A 76 -8.38 -5.09 0.04
CA VAL A 76 -7.47 -5.88 0.89
C VAL A 76 -7.19 -5.19 2.24
N TYR A 77 -7.27 -3.86 2.33
CA TYR A 77 -7.02 -3.11 3.56
C TYR A 77 -8.29 -2.78 4.33
N THR A 78 -9.45 -2.99 3.71
CA THR A 78 -10.74 -2.76 4.36
C THR A 78 -11.30 -4.06 4.88
N CYS A 79 -12.08 -3.97 5.95
CA CYS A 79 -12.82 -5.10 6.47
C CYS A 79 -14.23 -5.06 5.88
N PRO A 80 -14.74 -6.13 5.26
CA PRO A 80 -16.13 -6.15 4.78
C PRO A 80 -17.16 -5.96 5.90
N SER A 81 -16.77 -6.28 7.14
CA SER A 81 -17.54 -6.12 8.37
C SER A 81 -17.41 -4.73 9.00
N ASP A 82 -16.49 -3.91 8.51
CA ASP A 82 -16.33 -2.51 8.91
C ASP A 82 -16.71 -1.66 7.71
N PRO A 83 -17.98 -1.21 7.60
CA PRO A 83 -18.42 -0.32 6.53
C PRO A 83 -17.80 1.08 6.75
N GLY A 84 -16.48 1.17 6.68
CA GLY A 84 -15.74 2.42 6.74
C GLY A 84 -16.10 3.27 5.54
N ALA A 85 -16.92 4.30 5.79
CA ALA A 85 -17.30 5.40 4.91
C ALA A 85 -17.07 5.11 3.41
N VAL A 86 -18.06 4.46 2.78
CA VAL A 86 -18.44 4.91 1.44
C VAL A 86 -18.64 6.42 1.57
N GLN A 87 -17.69 7.20 1.05
CA GLN A 87 -17.90 8.63 0.80
C GLN A 87 -19.19 8.69 0.00
N ASN A 88 -20.24 9.19 0.64
CA ASN A 88 -21.53 9.47 0.05
C ASN A 88 -21.27 10.20 -1.27
N GLY A 89 -21.51 9.52 -2.39
CA GLY A 89 -21.89 10.18 -3.61
C GLY A 89 -23.32 10.66 -3.43
N SER A 90 -23.45 11.92 -2.99
CA SER A 90 -24.62 12.78 -3.20
C SER A 90 -24.13 14.16 -3.56
#